data_AF-A0AAV1Q8H4-F1
#
_entry.id   AF-A0AAV1Q8H4-F1
#
_cell.length_a   1.000
_cell.length_b   1.000
_cell.length_c   1.000
_cell.angle_alpha   90.00
_cell.angle_beta   90.00
_cell.angle_gamma   90.00
#
_symmetry.space_group_name_H-M   'P 1'
#
loop_
_entity.id
_entity.type
_entity.pdbx_description
1 polymer ?
#
loop_
_entity_poly.entity_id
_entity_poly.type
_entity_poly.pdbx_seq_one_letter_code
_entity_poly.pdbx_strand_id
1 'polypeptide(L)'
;MEGDDVSLHCKTKTSNLPADFYKDGSLIRTEPAGHMTIHHVSKSDEGLYKCNSSSHGESPSSWISVTGNDPPVSMVMTQPIRGEQGLDYDYDDIIPSVTTEHHF
;
A
#
# COMPACT_ATOMS: atom_id res chain seq x y z
N MET A 1 9.21 5.07 18.80
CA MET A 1 9.85 5.96 17.84
C MET A 1 8.99 7.17 17.56
N GLU A 2 9.21 8.24 18.32
CA GLU A 2 8.90 9.61 17.92
C GLU A 2 10.25 10.34 17.94
N GLY A 3 10.62 11.01 16.85
CA GLY A 3 11.94 11.63 16.66
C GLY A 3 13.00 10.74 16.01
N ASP A 4 12.71 9.47 15.73
CA ASP A 4 13.60 8.57 15.00
C ASP A 4 13.41 8.65 13.48
N ASP A 5 14.36 8.09 12.73
CA ASP A 5 14.33 8.04 11.27
C ASP A 5 13.76 6.69 10.78
N VAL A 6 12.75 6.75 9.91
CA VAL A 6 12.16 5.56 9.27
C VAL A 6 12.46 5.56 7.79
N SER A 7 13.03 4.46 7.30
CA SER A 7 13.34 4.29 5.88
C SER A 7 12.36 3.35 5.20
N LEU A 8 11.68 3.85 4.18
CA LEU A 8 10.73 3.11 3.36
C LEU A 8 11.43 2.64 2.09
N HIS A 9 11.39 1.33 1.82
CA HIS A 9 12.01 0.77 0.64
C HIS A 9 10.95 0.18 -0.31
N CYS A 10 10.84 0.78 -1.48
CA CYS A 10 10.06 0.25 -2.59
C CYS A 10 10.93 -0.77 -3.34
N LYS A 11 10.91 -2.03 -2.90
CA LYS A 11 11.67 -3.11 -3.54
C LYS A 11 10.85 -3.72 -4.68
N THR A 12 11.28 -3.49 -5.91
CA THR A 12 10.81 -4.26 -7.07
C THR A 12 11.73 -5.47 -7.31
N LYS A 13 11.26 -6.44 -8.12
CA LYS A 13 12.06 -7.62 -8.49
C LYS A 13 13.37 -7.26 -9.20
N THR A 14 13.44 -6.09 -9.83
CA THR A 14 14.55 -5.70 -10.71
C THR A 14 15.21 -4.39 -10.26
N SER A 15 15.49 -4.26 -8.96
CA SER A 15 16.31 -3.17 -8.38
C SER A 15 15.58 -1.89 -7.95
N ASN A 16 16.38 -0.99 -7.37
CA ASN A 16 16.09 0.35 -6.83
C ASN A 16 15.73 1.34 -7.96
N LEU A 17 14.58 1.12 -8.59
CA LEU A 17 14.05 2.00 -9.64
C LEU A 17 13.32 3.20 -9.03
N PRO A 18 13.09 4.27 -9.82
CA PRO A 18 12.25 5.38 -9.40
C PRO A 18 10.88 4.91 -8.93
N ALA A 19 10.48 5.42 -7.76
CA ALA A 19 9.19 5.13 -7.16
C ALA A 19 8.57 6.39 -6.56
N ASP A 20 7.28 6.54 -6.83
CA ASP A 20 6.41 7.47 -6.14
C ASP A 20 5.95 6.83 -4.85
N PHE A 21 5.86 7.60 -3.78
CA PHE A 21 5.42 7.14 -2.48
C PHE A 21 4.21 7.94 -2.04
N TYR A 22 3.23 7.22 -1.52
CA TYR A 22 1.96 7.75 -1.10
C TYR A 22 1.71 7.46 0.38
N LYS A 23 1.08 8.41 1.05
CA LYS A 23 0.57 8.30 2.41
C LYS A 23 -0.91 8.65 2.40
N ASP A 24 -1.76 7.76 2.91
CA ASP A 24 -3.21 7.94 2.98
C ASP A 24 -3.82 8.34 1.62
N GLY A 25 -3.26 7.80 0.54
CA GLY A 25 -3.64 8.08 -0.84
C GLY A 25 -3.01 9.34 -1.47
N SER A 26 -2.30 10.17 -0.69
CA SER A 26 -1.64 11.39 -1.17
C SER A 26 -0.18 11.14 -1.53
N LEU A 27 0.28 11.66 -2.68
CA LEU A 27 1.69 11.61 -3.05
C LEU A 27 2.51 12.45 -2.07
N ILE A 28 3.43 11.82 -1.35
CA ILE A 28 4.32 12.51 -0.39
C ILE A 28 5.70 12.76 -0.96
N ARG A 29 6.18 11.90 -1.87
CA ARG A 29 7.56 11.95 -2.36
C ARG A 29 7.75 11.10 -3.61
N THR A 30 8.66 11.51 -4.49
CA THR A 30 9.14 10.71 -5.62
C THR A 30 10.64 10.52 -5.45
N GLU A 31 11.08 9.27 -5.28
CA GLU A 31 12.50 8.97 -5.05
C GLU A 31 13.06 8.13 -6.21
N PRO A 32 14.08 8.64 -6.93
CA PRO A 32 14.66 7.95 -8.08
C PRO A 32 15.41 6.67 -7.69
N ALA A 33 15.83 6.56 -6.43
CA ALA A 33 16.50 5.39 -5.87
C ALA A 33 15.54 4.37 -5.24
N GLY A 34 14.22 4.57 -5.32
CA GLY A 34 13.23 3.62 -4.81
C GLY A 34 13.24 3.44 -3.29
N HIS A 35 13.88 4.33 -2.54
CA HIS A 35 13.79 4.39 -1.09
C HIS A 35 13.67 5.84 -0.64
N MET A 36 12.93 6.05 0.45
CA MET A 36 12.87 7.34 1.13
C MET A 36 13.18 7.17 2.60
N THR A 37 13.56 8.26 3.25
CA THR A 37 13.68 8.33 4.71
C THR A 37 12.82 9.48 5.22
N ILE A 38 11.97 9.17 6.20
CA ILE A 38 11.21 10.14 6.97
C ILE A 38 12.08 10.43 8.19
N HIS A 39 12.60 11.66 8.26
CA HIS A 39 13.42 12.09 9.39
C HIS A 39 12.53 12.63 10.50
N HIS A 40 12.92 12.41 11.75
CA HIS A 40 12.20 12.91 12.93
C HIS A 40 10.71 12.53 12.91
N VAL A 41 10.41 11.24 12.77
CA VAL A 41 9.04 10.72 12.65
C VAL A 41 8.19 11.16 13.84
N SER A 42 7.01 11.68 13.55
CA SER A 42 6.05 12.19 14.53
C SER A 42 4.74 11.42 14.46
N LYS A 43 3.84 11.65 15.42
CA LYS A 43 2.48 11.09 15.34
C LYS A 43 1.73 11.45 14.05
N SER A 44 2.11 12.55 13.40
CA SER A 44 1.54 12.96 12.12
C SER A 44 2.00 12.11 10.94
N ASP A 45 3.06 11.32 11.10
CA ASP A 45 3.59 10.41 10.07
C ASP A 45 2.93 9.03 10.14
N GLU A 46 2.10 8.77 11.14
CA GLU A 46 1.24 7.58 11.21
C GLU A 46 0.25 7.56 10.04
N GLY A 47 0.07 6.41 9.40
CA GLY A 47 -0.88 6.28 8.28
C GLY A 47 -0.61 5.09 7.36
N LEU A 48 -1.35 5.03 6.26
CA LEU A 48 -1.28 3.96 5.27
C LEU A 48 -0.32 4.34 4.13
N TYR A 49 0.79 3.62 4.00
CA TYR A 49 1.83 3.89 3.01
C TYR A 49 1.80 2.90 1.86
N LYS A 50 2.08 3.38 0.64
CA LYS A 50 2.32 2.56 -0.55
C LYS A 50 3.33 3.23 -1.47
N CYS A 51 3.92 2.47 -2.38
CA CYS A 51 4.71 3.03 -3.47
C CYS A 51 4.16 2.64 -4.84
N ASN A 52 4.44 3.44 -5.86
CA ASN A 52 4.11 3.17 -7.25
C ASN A 52 5.39 3.28 -8.08
N SER A 53 5.74 2.22 -8.80
CA SER A 53 6.82 2.26 -9.78
C SER A 53 6.23 2.32 -11.17
N SER A 54 6.68 3.26 -12.00
CA SER A 54 6.22 3.39 -13.40
C SER A 54 6.36 2.09 -14.20
N SER A 55 7.33 1.24 -13.84
CA SER A 55 7.63 0.01 -14.57
C SER A 55 6.87 -1.21 -14.05
N HIS A 56 6.40 -1.19 -12.80
CA HIS A 56 5.83 -2.38 -12.15
C HIS A 56 4.45 -2.17 -11.52
N GLY A 57 3.95 -0.95 -11.42
CA GLY A 57 2.68 -0.61 -10.78
C GLY A 57 2.79 -0.36 -9.27
N GLU A 58 1.65 -0.34 -8.60
CA GLU A 58 1.52 -0.01 -7.18
C GLU A 58 1.88 -1.20 -6.27
N SER A 59 2.45 -0.91 -5.11
CA SER A 59 2.72 -1.87 -4.04
C SER A 59 1.48 -2.09 -3.17
N PRO A 60 1.41 -3.20 -2.42
CA PRO A 60 0.43 -3.31 -1.35
C PRO A 60 0.59 -2.16 -0.35
N SER A 61 -0.52 -1.77 0.25
CA SER A 61 -0.54 -0.72 1.26
C SER A 61 -0.21 -1.31 2.64
N SER A 62 0.60 -0.60 3.43
CA SER A 62 1.04 -1.04 4.76
C SER A 62 0.89 0.09 5.76
N TRP A 63 0.37 -0.23 6.95
CA TRP A 63 0.14 0.73 8.01
C TRP A 63 1.42 0.97 8.81
N ILE A 64 1.82 2.23 8.93
CA ILE A 64 2.89 2.66 9.83
C ILE A 64 2.25 3.18 11.11
N SER A 65 2.51 2.50 12.22
CA SER A 65 2.17 2.96 13.56
C SER A 65 3.36 3.65 14.20
N VAL A 66 3.18 4.90 14.64
CA VAL A 66 4.22 5.66 15.33
C VAL A 66 3.96 5.53 16.83
N THR A 67 4.49 4.47 17.44
CA THR A 67 4.38 4.20 18.89
C THR A 67 5.73 4.35 19.57
N GLY A 68 5.75 4.93 20.77
CA GLY A 68 6.97 5.35 21.48
C GLY A 68 8.02 4.26 21.71
N ASN A 69 7.66 2.97 21.66
CA ASN A 69 8.51 1.86 22.10
C ASN A 69 8.90 0.82 21.03
N ASP A 70 8.51 0.99 19.75
CA ASP A 70 8.77 -0.03 18.72
C ASP A 70 10.07 0.22 17.92
N PRO A 71 10.82 -0.82 17.51
CA PRO A 71 12.04 -0.68 16.69
C PRO A 71 11.75 -0.07 15.29
N PRO A 72 12.79 0.40 14.56
CA PRO A 72 12.58 1.08 13.28
C PRO A 72 11.87 0.17 12.29
N VAL A 73 10.70 0.62 11.82
CA VAL A 73 9.85 -0.14 10.90
C VAL A 73 10.56 -0.21 9.54
N SER A 74 11.22 -1.33 9.28
CA SER A 74 11.72 -1.66 7.95
C SER A 74 10.61 -2.34 7.18
N MET A 75 9.86 -1.56 6.40
CA MET A 75 8.84 -2.11 5.52
C MET A 75 9.42 -2.39 4.14
N VAL A 76 9.38 -3.68 3.80
CA VAL A 76 9.74 -4.18 2.48
C VAL A 76 8.46 -4.28 1.67
N MET A 77 8.21 -3.24 0.87
CA MET A 77 7.02 -3.14 0.01
C MET A 77 7.22 -3.98 -1.26
N THR A 78 7.36 -5.30 -1.10
CA THR A 78 7.49 -6.20 -2.26
C THR A 78 6.12 -6.37 -2.88
N GLN A 79 6.03 -6.15 -4.18
CA GLN A 79 4.80 -6.41 -4.92
C GLN A 79 4.44 -7.89 -4.86
N PRO A 80 3.16 -8.26 -4.77
CA PRO A 80 2.75 -9.63 -4.98
C PRO A 80 3.22 -10.06 -6.36
N ILE A 81 3.80 -11.25 -6.44
CA ILE A 81 4.07 -11.92 -7.71
C ILE A 81 2.78 -11.90 -8.53
N ARG A 82 2.86 -11.46 -9.80
CA ARG A 82 1.76 -11.51 -10.76
C ARG A 82 1.18 -12.93 -10.75
N GLY A 83 0.08 -13.13 -10.03
CA GLY A 83 -0.40 -14.45 -9.63
C GLY A 83 -1.51 -14.46 -8.58
N GLU A 84 -1.76 -13.39 -7.83
CA GLU A 84 -2.86 -13.34 -6.84
C GLU A 84 -3.72 -12.07 -6.92
N GLN A 85 -4.16 -11.68 -8.12
CA GLN A 85 -5.39 -10.90 -8.20
C GLN A 85 -6.57 -11.84 -7.86
N GLY A 86 -6.70 -12.18 -6.58
CA GLY A 86 -7.94 -12.68 -6.03
C GLY A 86 -8.98 -11.59 -6.20
N LEU A 87 -10.00 -11.88 -7.01
CA LEU A 87 -11.17 -11.05 -7.16
C LEU A 87 -11.94 -11.10 -5.83
N ASP A 88 -11.84 -10.09 -4.99
CA ASP A 88 -12.81 -9.85 -3.90
C ASP A 88 -13.80 -8.74 -4.33
N TYR A 89 -14.40 -8.94 -5.50
CA TYR A 89 -15.71 -8.34 -5.76
C TYR A 89 -16.73 -9.15 -4.95
N ASP A 90 -16.84 -8.85 -3.66
CA ASP A 90 -17.99 -9.24 -2.85
C ASP A 90 -19.20 -8.44 -3.36
N TYR A 91 -20.00 -9.08 -4.23
CA TYR A 91 -21.27 -8.56 -4.73
C TYR A 91 -22.39 -9.37 -4.06
N ASP A 92 -22.54 -9.21 -2.75
CA ASP A 92 -23.67 -9.79 -2.01
C ASP A 92 -24.76 -8.74 -1.78
N ASP A 93 -25.60 -8.55 -2.79
CA ASP A 93 -26.99 -8.12 -2.60
C ASP A 93 -27.91 -8.92 -3.55
N ILE A 94 -28.20 -10.14 -3.11
CA ILE A 94 -29.49 -10.84 -3.18
C ILE A 94 -30.41 -10.45 -4.35
N ILE A 95 -30.57 -11.34 -5.35
CA ILE A 95 -31.79 -11.35 -6.17
C ILE A 95 -32.88 -12.10 -5.37
N PRO A 96 -33.90 -11.42 -4.82
CA PRO A 96 -35.08 -12.14 -4.33
C PRO A 96 -35.79 -12.74 -5.55
N SER A 97 -36.19 -13.99 -5.41
CA SER A 97 -37.07 -14.74 -6.32
C SER A 97 -38.15 -13.85 -6.96
N VAL A 98 -38.08 -13.62 -8.28
CA VAL A 98 -39.25 -13.21 -9.07
C VAL A 98 -39.81 -14.46 -9.74
N THR A 99 -40.79 -15.09 -9.09
CA THR A 99 -41.75 -15.95 -9.78
C THR A 99 -42.73 -15.04 -10.52
N THR A 100 -42.67 -15.04 -11.85
CA THR A 100 -43.77 -14.54 -12.69
C THR A 100 -44.20 -15.68 -13.61
N GLU A 101 -45.40 -16.20 -13.34
CA GLU A 101 -46.13 -17.14 -14.19
C GLU A 101 -46.13 -16.67 -15.64
N HIS A 102 -45.87 -17.58 -16.57
CA HIS A 102 -46.31 -17.44 -17.95
C HIS A 102 -47.25 -18.61 -18.25
N HIS A 103 -48.55 -18.32 -18.21
CA HIS A 103 -49.58 -19.06 -18.93
C HIS A 103 -49.25 -19.02 -20.42
N PHE A 104 -49.22 -20.18 -21.08
CA PHE A 104 -49.96 -20.48 -22.32
C PHE A 104 -50.00 -21.99 -22.55
#